data_AF-A0A379AEF6-F1
#
_entry.id   AF-A0A379AEF6-F1
#
_cell.length_a   1.000
_cell.length_b   1.000
_cell.length_c   1.000
_cell.angle_alpha   90.00
_cell.angle_beta   90.00
_cell.angle_gamma   90.00
#
_symmetry.space_group_name_H-M   'P 1'
#
loop_
_entity.id
_entity.type
_entity.pdbx_description
1 polymer ?
#
loop_
_entity_poly.entity_id
_entity_poly.type
_entity_poly.pdbx_seq_one_letter_code
_entity_poly.pdbx_strand_id
1 'polypeptide(L)'
;MQAKATRSPKAINIIEAGLKEGLTENRGDELADNLLDLYNYMTRRLLHANLNNDVAAVEEVEGLLRNIADAWKEVVQPNLIQDAV
;
A
#
# COMPACT_ATOMS: atom_id res chain seq x y z
N MET A 1 26.10 -10.76 10.53
CA MET A 1 25.43 -10.78 9.21
C MET A 1 24.19 -11.67 9.28
N GLN A 2 23.11 -11.26 9.96
CA GLN A 2 21.84 -12.00 9.96
C GLN A 2 20.67 -11.02 10.05
N ALA A 3 20.25 -10.50 8.90
CA ALA A 3 19.03 -9.73 8.74
C ALA A 3 18.47 -9.98 7.32
N LYS A 4 18.29 -11.25 6.95
CA LYS A 4 17.73 -11.63 5.66
C LYS A 4 16.43 -12.39 5.92
N ALA A 5 15.33 -11.88 5.38
CA ALA A 5 14.06 -12.60 5.13
C ALA A 5 12.90 -12.58 6.15
N THR A 6 12.89 -11.81 7.24
CA THR A 6 11.71 -11.81 8.17
C THR A 6 10.70 -10.67 8.01
N ARG A 7 10.91 -9.69 7.10
CA ARG A 7 10.02 -8.52 6.96
C ARG A 7 8.96 -8.61 5.86
N SER A 8 9.18 -9.37 4.78
CA SER A 8 8.22 -9.46 3.66
C SER A 8 6.86 -10.08 4.03
N PRO A 9 6.77 -11.15 4.85
CA PRO A 9 5.47 -11.74 5.22
C PRO A 9 4.58 -10.80 6.03
N LYS A 10 5.18 -9.93 6.86
CA LYS A 10 4.44 -8.94 7.66
C LYS A 10 3.84 -7.83 6.79
N ALA A 11 4.59 -7.35 5.79
CA ALA A 11 4.10 -6.34 4.86
C ALA A 11 2.89 -6.83 4.04
N ILE A 12 2.96 -8.07 3.55
CA ILE A 12 1.83 -8.73 2.87
C ILE A 12 0.62 -8.79 3.80
N ASN A 13 0.79 -9.18 5.06
CA ASN A 13 -0.32 -9.26 6.01
C ASN A 13 -0.99 -7.91 6.27
N ILE A 14 -0.24 -6.80 6.32
CA ILE A 14 -0.82 -5.46 6.50
C ILE A 14 -1.66 -5.05 5.29
N ILE A 15 -1.20 -5.37 4.07
CA ILE A 15 -1.94 -5.08 2.84
C ILE A 15 -3.23 -5.90 2.80
N GLU A 16 -3.14 -7.21 3.04
CA GLU A 16 -4.29 -8.14 2.95
C GLU A 16 -5.30 -7.94 4.08
N ALA A 17 -4.85 -7.94 5.34
CA ALA A 17 -5.71 -7.94 6.52
C ALA A 17 -5.98 -6.54 7.10
N GLY A 18 -5.38 -5.49 6.53
CA GLY A 18 -5.60 -4.11 6.97
C GLY A 18 -6.25 -3.27 5.88
N LEU A 19 -5.54 -3.07 4.77
CA LEU A 19 -5.93 -2.10 3.75
C LEU A 19 -7.07 -2.59 2.85
N LYS A 20 -7.07 -3.87 2.46
CA LYS A 20 -8.14 -4.43 1.62
C LYS A 20 -9.46 -4.59 2.37
N GLU A 21 -9.42 -4.98 3.64
CA GLU A 21 -10.61 -5.16 4.47
C GLU A 21 -11.41 -3.86 4.63
N GLY A 22 -10.71 -2.72 4.73
CA GLY A 22 -11.35 -1.39 4.77
C GLY A 22 -12.03 -0.94 3.48
N LEU A 23 -11.74 -1.58 2.34
CA LEU A 23 -12.36 -1.26 1.04
C LEU A 23 -13.54 -2.17 0.71
N THR A 24 -13.72 -3.27 1.45
CA THR A 24 -14.71 -4.31 1.10
C THR A 24 -16.17 -3.86 1.20
N GLU A 25 -16.45 -2.76 1.91
CA GLU A 25 -17.78 -2.15 2.03
C GLU A 25 -18.13 -1.21 0.86
N ASN A 26 -17.14 -0.79 0.07
CA ASN A 26 -17.30 0.14 -1.07
C ASN A 26 -17.28 -0.57 -2.44
N ARG A 27 -17.66 -1.86 -2.50
CA ARG A 27 -17.68 -2.61 -3.77
C ARG A 27 -18.61 -1.96 -4.80
N GLY A 28 -18.09 -1.73 -6.00
CA GLY A 28 -18.80 -1.04 -7.09
C GLY A 28 -18.41 0.42 -7.27
N ASP A 29 -17.54 0.95 -6.41
CA ASP A 29 -16.81 2.20 -6.67
C ASP A 29 -15.54 1.89 -7.49
N GLU A 30 -15.42 2.51 -8.65
CA GLU A 30 -14.27 2.37 -9.56
C GLU A 30 -12.93 2.69 -8.86
N LEU A 31 -12.91 3.66 -7.95
CA LEU A 31 -11.71 3.97 -7.18
C LEU A 31 -11.34 2.84 -6.21
N ALA A 32 -12.34 2.26 -5.54
CA ALA A 32 -12.12 1.16 -4.60
C ALA A 32 -11.62 -0.10 -5.34
N ASP A 33 -12.18 -0.40 -6.51
CA ASP A 33 -11.76 -1.53 -7.34
C ASP A 33 -10.31 -1.34 -7.85
N ASN A 34 -9.97 -0.15 -8.33
CA ASN A 34 -8.59 0.17 -8.75
C ASN A 34 -7.57 0.05 -7.61
N LEU A 35 -7.94 0.50 -6.40
CA LEU A 35 -7.07 0.35 -5.22
C LEU A 35 -6.91 -1.11 -4.81
N LEU A 36 -7.98 -1.92 -4.90
CA LEU A 36 -7.93 -3.35 -4.62
C LEU A 36 -6.99 -4.08 -5.58
N ASP A 37 -7.04 -3.75 -6.87
CA ASP A 37 -6.14 -4.30 -7.89
C ASP A 37 -4.68 -3.90 -7.65
N LEU A 38 -4.44 -2.65 -7.23
CA LEU A 38 -3.10 -2.20 -6.87
C LEU A 38 -2.56 -2.93 -5.63
N TYR A 39 -3.40 -3.15 -4.60
CA TYR A 39 -3.02 -3.96 -3.45
C TYR A 39 -2.75 -5.43 -3.83
N ASN A 40 -3.53 -6.01 -4.74
CA ASN A 40 -3.28 -7.35 -5.29
C ASN A 40 -1.93 -7.45 -6.01
N TYR A 41 -1.60 -6.44 -6.83
CA TYR A 41 -0.32 -6.35 -7.52
C TYR A 41 0.84 -6.32 -6.52
N MET A 42 0.78 -5.43 -5.52
CA MET A 42 1.83 -5.28 -4.52
C MET A 42 2.07 -6.56 -3.70
N THR A 43 1.00 -7.28 -3.32
CA THR A 43 1.15 -8.59 -2.66
C THR A 43 1.93 -9.58 -3.54
N ARG A 44 1.56 -9.71 -4.82
CA ARG A 44 2.26 -10.61 -5.77
C ARG A 44 3.73 -10.20 -5.95
N ARG A 45 4.00 -8.90 -6.00
CA ARG A 45 5.35 -8.33 -6.14
C ARG A 45 6.22 -8.62 -4.92
N LEU A 46 5.69 -8.45 -3.70
CA LEU A 46 6.38 -8.81 -2.46
C LEU A 46 6.63 -10.31 -2.33
N LEU A 47 5.72 -11.16 -2.80
CA LEU A 47 5.94 -12.61 -2.85
C LEU A 47 7.12 -12.96 -3.77
N HIS A 48 7.15 -12.38 -4.98
CA HIS A 48 8.28 -12.56 -5.88
C HIS A 48 9.59 -12.03 -5.26
N ALA A 49 9.55 -10.85 -4.64
CA ALA A 49 10.71 -10.25 -3.97
C ALA A 49 11.29 -11.19 -2.92
N ASN A 50 10.43 -11.81 -2.11
CA ASN A 50 10.83 -12.78 -1.10
C ASN A 50 11.45 -14.04 -1.70
N LEU A 51 10.85 -14.61 -2.75
CA LEU A 51 11.34 -15.83 -3.40
C LEU A 51 12.67 -15.62 -4.13
N ASN A 52 12.84 -14.46 -4.77
CA ASN A 52 13.99 -14.18 -5.63
C ASN A 52 15.06 -13.29 -4.97
N ASN A 53 14.84 -12.86 -3.72
CA ASN A 53 15.67 -11.85 -3.04
C ASN A 53 15.81 -10.54 -3.87
N ASP A 54 14.75 -10.18 -4.57
CA ASP A 54 14.70 -9.02 -5.44
C ASP A 54 14.36 -7.77 -4.61
N VAL A 55 15.39 -6.98 -4.28
CA VAL A 55 15.28 -5.77 -3.45
C VAL A 55 14.55 -4.65 -4.20
N ALA A 56 14.75 -4.54 -5.52
CA ALA A 56 14.10 -3.52 -6.33
C ALA A 56 12.56 -3.69 -6.31
N ALA A 57 12.08 -4.93 -6.32
CA ALA A 57 10.66 -5.23 -6.15
C ALA A 57 10.09 -4.80 -4.78
N VAL A 58 10.91 -4.75 -3.72
CA VAL A 58 10.49 -4.21 -2.42
C VAL A 58 10.43 -2.69 -2.46
N GLU A 59 11.44 -2.04 -3.04
CA GLU A 59 11.49 -0.57 -3.18
C GLU A 59 10.33 -0.04 -4.04
N GLU A 60 9.96 -0.77 -5.10
CA GLU A 60 8.79 -0.45 -5.92
C GLU A 60 7.50 -0.44 -5.08
N VAL A 61 7.26 -1.50 -4.32
CA VAL A 61 6.07 -1.60 -3.47
C VAL A 61 6.07 -0.55 -2.36
N GLU A 62 7.24 -0.23 -1.79
CA GLU A 62 7.35 0.88 -0.84
C GLU A 62 6.93 2.22 -1.47
N GLY A 63 7.41 2.50 -2.68
CA GLY A 63 7.06 3.71 -3.42
C GLY A 63 5.55 3.81 -3.69
N LEU A 64 4.93 2.72 -4.12
CA LEU A 64 3.48 2.65 -4.34
C LEU A 64 2.69 2.89 -3.06
N LEU A 65 3.05 2.23 -1.95
CA LEU A 65 2.40 2.43 -0.65
C LEU A 65 2.56 3.87 -0.15
N ARG A 66 3.73 4.48 -0.35
CA ARG A 66 3.99 5.87 0.03
C ARG A 66 3.12 6.84 -0.74
N ASN A 67 2.99 6.66 -2.06
CA ASN A 67 2.14 7.50 -2.90
C ASN A 67 0.66 7.44 -2.45
N ILE A 68 0.15 6.25 -2.12
CA ILE A 68 -1.22 6.09 -1.59
C ILE A 68 -1.36 6.80 -0.24
N ALA A 69 -0.39 6.64 0.65
CA ALA A 69 -0.41 7.27 1.97
C ALA A 69 -0.35 8.80 1.87
N ASP A 70 0.40 9.34 0.92
CA ASP A 70 0.52 10.79 0.70
C ASP A 70 -0.77 11.35 0.10
N ALA A 71 -1.35 10.70 -0.90
CA ALA A 71 -2.68 11.07 -1.42
C ALA A 71 -3.76 11.07 -0.32
N TRP A 72 -3.73 10.10 0.60
CA TRP A 72 -4.66 10.09 1.74
C TRP A 72 -4.44 11.26 2.71
N LYS A 73 -3.19 11.66 2.97
CA LYS A 73 -2.91 12.83 3.82
C LYS A 73 -3.45 14.12 3.21
N GLU A 74 -3.37 14.27 1.88
CA GLU A 74 -3.92 15.44 1.18
C GLU A 74 -5.44 15.52 1.29
N VAL A 75 -6.14 14.37 1.29
CA VAL A 75 -7.61 14.33 1.45
C VAL A 75 -8.03 14.56 2.91
N VAL A 76 -7.27 14.04 3.87
CA VAL A 76 -7.61 14.11 5.31
C VAL A 76 -7.14 15.42 5.97
N GLN A 77 -6.16 16.11 5.39
CA GLN A 77 -5.84 17.49 5.75
C GLN A 77 -6.73 18.41 4.92
N PRO A 78 -7.92 18.83 5.41
CA PRO A 78 -8.59 19.95 4.80
C PRO A 78 -7.60 21.11 4.82
N ASN A 79 -7.57 21.85 3.72
CA ASN A 79 -6.71 23.02 3.51
C ASN A 79 -6.96 24.07 4.62
N LEU A 80 -6.35 23.91 5.80
CA LEU A 80 -6.52 24.77 6.98
C LEU A 80 -5.87 26.17 6.79
N ILE A 81 -5.49 26.53 5.55
CA ILE A 81 -4.76 27.76 5.23
C ILE A 81 -5.58 28.70 4.31
N GLN A 82 -6.84 28.40 3.97
CA GLN A 82 -7.66 29.31 3.14
C GLN A 82 -8.67 30.20 3.89
N ASP A 83 -8.86 30.02 5.21
CA ASP A 83 -9.81 30.82 6.01
C ASP A 83 -9.18 31.62 7.16
N ALA A 84 -7.87 31.89 7.12
CA ALA A 84 -7.24 32.83 8.04
C ALA A 84 -7.17 34.24 7.41
N VAL A 85 -8.30 34.95 7.53
CA VAL A 85 -8.55 36.42 7.51
C VAL A 85 -7.64 37.29 6.64
#